data_AF-A0A3S0SB67-F1
#
_entry.id   AF-A0A3S0SB67-F1
#
_cell.length_a   1.000
_cell.length_b   1.000
_cell.length_c   1.000
_cell.angle_alpha   90.00
_cell.angle_beta   90.00
_cell.angle_gamma   90.00
#
_symmetry.space_group_name_H-M   'P 1'
#
loop_
_entity.id
_entity.type
_entity.pdbx_description
1 polymer ?
#
loop_
_entity_poly.entity_id
_entity_poly.type
_entity_poly.pdbx_seq_one_letter_code
_entity_poly.pdbx_strand_id
1 'polypeptide(L)'
;MNEQVDQAMHTKELARTLRAIAELAEFQRSQELYHFAGWLEQGSNETILARLKRLNPSTVYPLRLKDSLEAMELGFRNAGAPKQANTLRAVLNLFCGRPGASVEAFIAEISVLPQMANHNAKRFKTADLALVKDITSQLAGPSLDIEAFEVILANLRSSKLIGGATLTLIANGYLENRRVYRDRRAALEAIEKHFRSKASQSVQTCEVMG
;
A
#
# COMPACT_ATOMS: atom_id res chain seq x y z
N MET A 1 4.09 -15.51 -41.33
CA MET A 1 4.71 -15.11 -40.04
C MET A 1 3.57 -14.83 -39.09
N ASN A 2 3.20 -15.81 -38.27
CA ASN A 2 2.23 -15.58 -37.20
C ASN A 2 2.93 -14.72 -36.15
N GLU A 3 2.45 -13.50 -35.97
CA GLU A 3 2.70 -12.73 -34.76
C GLU A 3 2.22 -13.59 -33.58
N GLN A 4 3.15 -14.29 -32.96
CA GLN A 4 2.93 -14.83 -31.62
C GLN A 4 2.65 -13.62 -30.75
N VAL A 5 1.36 -13.39 -30.49
CA VAL A 5 0.87 -12.46 -29.49
C VAL A 5 1.70 -12.68 -28.24
N ASP A 6 2.43 -11.64 -27.87
CA ASP A 6 3.51 -11.69 -26.92
C ASP A 6 2.95 -11.92 -25.50
N GLN A 7 2.74 -13.19 -25.14
CA GLN A 7 1.92 -13.54 -23.99
C GLN A 7 2.74 -13.44 -22.70
N ALA A 8 2.52 -12.35 -21.96
CA ALA A 8 3.06 -12.18 -20.63
C ALA A 8 2.60 -13.32 -19.71
N MET A 9 3.49 -13.85 -18.87
CA MET A 9 3.15 -14.94 -17.95
C MET A 9 2.17 -14.49 -16.87
N HIS A 10 1.10 -15.26 -16.67
CA HIS A 10 0.05 -14.98 -15.70
C HIS A 10 0.24 -15.72 -14.37
N THR A 11 -0.41 -15.23 -13.31
CA THR A 11 -0.38 -15.81 -11.97
C THR A 11 -0.75 -17.29 -11.94
N LYS A 12 -1.84 -17.66 -12.63
CA LYS A 12 -2.29 -19.08 -12.69
C LYS A 12 -1.42 -19.95 -13.58
N GLU A 13 -0.69 -19.37 -14.53
CA GLU A 13 0.27 -20.12 -15.36
C GLU A 13 1.52 -20.45 -14.55
N LEU A 14 2.07 -19.45 -13.84
CA LEU A 14 3.20 -19.67 -12.96
C LEU A 14 2.84 -20.67 -11.84
N ALA A 15 1.66 -20.56 -11.24
CA ALA A 15 1.21 -21.50 -10.22
C ALA A 15 1.18 -22.95 -10.74
N ARG A 16 0.63 -23.18 -11.95
CA ARG A 16 0.64 -24.51 -12.57
C ARG A 16 2.06 -25.03 -12.82
N THR A 17 2.95 -24.17 -13.30
CA THR A 17 4.38 -24.52 -13.50
C THR A 17 5.05 -24.91 -12.18
N LEU A 18 4.82 -24.16 -11.11
CA LEU A 18 5.37 -24.46 -9.79
C LEU A 18 4.86 -25.80 -9.25
N ARG A 19 3.57 -26.11 -9.44
CA ARG A 19 3.03 -27.43 -9.07
C ARG A 19 3.65 -28.56 -9.86
N ALA A 20 3.77 -28.41 -11.18
CA ALA A 20 4.41 -29.43 -12.02
C ALA A 20 5.85 -29.72 -11.59
N ILE A 21 6.57 -28.69 -11.14
CA ILE A 21 7.93 -28.84 -10.62
C ILE A 21 7.93 -29.43 -9.21
N ALA A 22 6.93 -29.10 -8.38
CA ALA A 22 6.77 -29.68 -7.05
C ALA A 22 6.63 -31.20 -7.11
N GLU A 23 5.95 -31.76 -8.12
CA GLU A 23 5.84 -33.21 -8.34
C GLU A 23 7.21 -33.91 -8.55
N LEU A 24 8.20 -33.18 -9.03
CA LEU A 24 9.54 -33.69 -9.33
C LEU A 24 10.56 -33.38 -8.24
N ALA A 25 10.16 -32.62 -7.22
CA ALA A 25 11.05 -32.13 -6.18
C ALA A 25 11.00 -33.02 -4.91
N GLU A 26 12.06 -32.94 -4.10
CA GLU A 26 12.06 -33.55 -2.77
C GLU A 26 10.91 -32.99 -1.91
N PHE A 27 10.35 -33.82 -1.03
CA PHE A 27 9.14 -33.52 -0.26
C PHE A 27 9.10 -32.12 0.38
N GLN A 28 10.21 -31.68 0.97
CA GLN A 28 10.25 -30.38 1.65
C GLN A 28 10.22 -29.21 0.66
N ARG A 29 10.86 -29.34 -0.52
CA ARG A 29 10.80 -28.33 -1.58
C ARG A 29 9.42 -28.32 -2.24
N SER A 30 8.82 -29.50 -2.42
CA SER A 30 7.50 -29.61 -3.03
C SER A 30 6.44 -28.88 -2.20
N GLN A 31 6.48 -29.01 -0.86
CA GLN A 31 5.59 -28.25 0.04
C GLN A 31 5.73 -26.73 -0.15
N GLU A 32 6.95 -26.21 -0.18
CA GLU A 32 7.19 -24.78 -0.37
C GLU A 32 6.66 -24.28 -1.73
N LEU A 33 6.86 -25.06 -2.79
CA LEU A 33 6.36 -24.78 -4.13
C LEU A 33 4.82 -24.82 -4.19
N TYR A 34 4.17 -25.80 -3.58
CA TYR A 34 2.71 -25.87 -3.51
C TYR A 34 2.11 -24.70 -2.74
N HIS A 35 2.71 -24.33 -1.59
CA HIS A 35 2.23 -23.20 -0.80
C HIS A 35 2.32 -21.90 -1.60
N PHE A 36 3.46 -21.65 -2.24
CA PHE A 36 3.64 -20.45 -3.05
C PHE A 36 2.74 -20.44 -4.30
N ALA A 37 2.55 -21.59 -4.95
CA ALA A 37 1.61 -21.75 -6.05
C ALA A 37 0.16 -21.47 -5.60
N GLY A 38 -0.24 -21.99 -4.43
CA GLY A 38 -1.55 -21.76 -3.84
C GLY A 38 -1.83 -20.27 -3.62
N TRP A 39 -0.85 -19.52 -3.12
CA TRP A 39 -0.95 -18.07 -2.98
C TRP A 39 -1.07 -17.34 -4.32
N LEU A 40 -0.31 -17.73 -5.35
CA LEU A 40 -0.43 -17.13 -6.69
C LEU A 40 -1.81 -17.34 -7.33
N GLU A 41 -2.49 -18.45 -7.01
CA GLU A 41 -3.84 -18.70 -7.53
C GLU A 41 -4.93 -17.88 -6.85
N GLN A 42 -4.64 -17.25 -5.71
CA GLN A 42 -5.61 -16.42 -5.01
C GLN A 42 -5.89 -15.13 -5.80
N GLY A 43 -7.17 -14.93 -6.13
CA GLY A 43 -7.68 -13.75 -6.80
C GLY A 43 -7.86 -13.91 -8.31
N SER A 44 -7.88 -12.78 -9.04
CA SER A 44 -8.04 -12.77 -10.49
C SER A 44 -6.79 -13.29 -11.20
N ASN A 45 -6.99 -13.91 -12.37
CA ASN A 45 -5.89 -14.26 -13.25
C ASN A 45 -5.36 -12.98 -13.92
N GLU A 46 -4.15 -12.58 -13.57
CA GLU A 46 -3.51 -11.37 -14.08
C GLU A 46 -2.03 -11.65 -14.38
N THR A 47 -1.35 -10.73 -15.04
CA THR A 47 0.09 -10.89 -15.30
C THR A 47 0.88 -10.83 -14.00
N ILE A 48 1.96 -11.62 -13.90
CA ILE A 48 2.84 -11.59 -12.72
C ILE A 48 3.34 -10.17 -12.43
N LEU A 49 3.75 -9.43 -13.46
CA LEU A 49 4.21 -8.05 -13.31
C LEU A 49 3.13 -7.13 -12.71
N ALA A 50 1.85 -7.32 -13.02
CA ALA A 50 0.76 -6.55 -12.42
C ALA A 50 0.59 -6.87 -10.93
N ARG A 51 0.68 -8.15 -10.56
CA ARG A 51 0.65 -8.57 -9.15
C ARG A 51 1.84 -8.01 -8.37
N LEU A 52 3.06 -8.10 -8.92
CA LEU A 52 4.30 -7.65 -8.26
C LEU A 52 4.29 -6.16 -7.91
N LYS A 53 3.60 -5.30 -8.68
CA LYS A 53 3.46 -3.86 -8.38
C LYS A 53 2.79 -3.57 -7.04
N ARG A 54 2.06 -4.54 -6.48
CA ARG A 54 1.32 -4.41 -5.21
C ARG A 54 2.01 -5.12 -4.05
N LEU A 55 3.16 -5.73 -4.28
CA LEU A 55 3.92 -6.49 -3.27
C LEU A 55 5.15 -5.72 -2.81
N ASN A 56 5.66 -6.10 -1.65
CA ASN A 56 6.90 -5.55 -1.12
C ASN A 56 8.02 -6.61 -1.15
N PRO A 57 9.28 -6.19 -1.31
CA PRO A 57 10.40 -7.05 -1.00
C PRO A 57 10.38 -7.45 0.47
N SER A 58 10.72 -8.69 0.74
CA SER A 58 10.78 -9.25 2.09
C SER A 58 12.18 -9.12 2.68
N THR A 59 12.23 -8.91 4.01
CA THR A 59 13.44 -8.85 4.83
C THR A 59 13.90 -10.22 5.34
N VAL A 60 13.04 -11.25 5.27
CA VAL A 60 13.38 -12.64 5.59
C VAL A 60 12.66 -13.64 4.68
N TYR A 61 13.39 -14.58 4.06
CA TYR A 61 12.79 -15.47 3.05
C TYR A 61 13.08 -16.97 3.25
N PRO A 62 12.25 -17.86 2.66
CA PRO A 62 12.51 -19.29 2.55
C PRO A 62 13.62 -19.56 1.53
N LEU A 63 14.78 -20.03 2.00
CA LEU A 63 15.97 -20.27 1.17
C LEU A 63 15.69 -21.25 0.02
N ARG A 64 15.02 -22.37 0.30
CA ARG A 64 14.83 -23.45 -0.68
C ARG A 64 13.86 -23.06 -1.80
N LEU A 65 12.81 -22.29 -1.48
CA LEU A 65 11.92 -21.70 -2.47
C LEU A 65 12.68 -20.74 -3.39
N LYS A 66 13.53 -19.87 -2.84
CA LYS A 66 14.39 -18.97 -3.62
C LYS A 66 15.29 -19.76 -4.57
N ASP A 67 16.00 -20.75 -4.07
CA ASP A 67 16.90 -21.59 -4.88
C ASP A 67 16.15 -22.33 -5.99
N SER A 68 14.95 -22.83 -5.70
CA SER A 68 14.09 -23.48 -6.70
C SER A 68 13.70 -22.51 -7.82
N LEU A 69 13.31 -21.28 -7.46
CA LEU A 69 12.95 -20.24 -8.43
C LEU A 69 14.16 -19.75 -9.24
N GLU A 70 15.36 -19.68 -8.64
CA GLU A 70 16.60 -19.37 -9.35
C GLU A 70 16.97 -20.47 -10.36
N ALA A 71 16.85 -21.74 -9.98
CA ALA A 71 17.07 -22.86 -10.87
C ALA A 71 16.08 -22.85 -12.05
N MET A 72 14.80 -22.54 -11.79
CA MET A 72 13.80 -22.36 -12.84
C MET A 72 14.15 -21.21 -13.78
N GLU A 73 14.54 -20.07 -13.23
CA GLU A 73 14.91 -18.89 -14.02
C GLU A 73 16.07 -19.20 -14.97
N LEU A 74 17.10 -19.88 -14.45
CA LEU A 74 18.23 -20.34 -15.25
C LEU A 74 17.78 -21.37 -16.31
N GLY A 75 16.90 -22.30 -15.96
CA GLY A 75 16.31 -23.28 -16.88
C GLY A 75 15.59 -22.62 -18.05
N PHE A 76 14.72 -21.65 -17.79
CA PHE A 76 14.04 -20.88 -18.85
C PHE A 76 15.02 -20.09 -19.71
N ARG A 77 16.04 -19.49 -19.10
CA ARG A 77 17.07 -18.76 -19.85
C ARG A 77 17.82 -19.68 -20.81
N ASN A 78 18.23 -20.86 -20.35
CA ASN A 78 18.94 -21.85 -21.15
C ASN A 78 18.07 -22.48 -22.24
N ALA A 79 16.77 -22.60 -21.99
CA ALA A 79 15.79 -23.10 -22.96
C ALA A 79 15.38 -22.06 -24.03
N GLY A 80 15.99 -20.88 -24.05
CA GLY A 80 15.65 -19.81 -25.01
C GLY A 80 14.31 -19.13 -24.72
N ALA A 81 13.86 -19.16 -23.46
CA ALA A 81 12.62 -18.53 -23.00
C ALA A 81 12.91 -17.30 -22.10
N PRO A 82 13.53 -16.23 -22.64
CA PRO A 82 14.02 -15.10 -21.85
C PRO A 82 12.89 -14.29 -21.18
N LYS A 83 11.66 -14.32 -21.70
CA LYS A 83 10.52 -13.58 -21.13
C LYS A 83 10.05 -14.20 -19.82
N GLN A 84 9.96 -15.53 -19.78
CA GLN A 84 9.64 -16.30 -18.58
C GLN A 84 10.77 -16.17 -17.55
N ALA A 85 12.02 -16.25 -18.00
CA ALA A 85 13.18 -16.00 -17.15
C ALA A 85 13.15 -14.60 -16.53
N ASN A 86 12.90 -13.55 -17.31
CA ASN A 86 12.79 -12.17 -16.80
C ASN A 86 11.63 -12.00 -15.83
N THR A 87 10.52 -12.71 -16.05
CA THR A 87 9.38 -12.66 -15.13
C THR A 87 9.71 -13.34 -13.80
N LEU A 88 10.37 -14.50 -13.82
CA LEU A 88 10.88 -15.14 -12.59
C LEU A 88 11.93 -14.28 -11.90
N ARG A 89 12.82 -13.62 -12.66
CA ARG A 89 13.77 -12.66 -12.11
C ARG A 89 13.08 -11.52 -11.38
N ALA A 90 11.95 -11.03 -11.90
CA ALA A 90 11.15 -10.02 -11.22
C ALA A 90 10.51 -10.56 -9.93
N VAL A 91 10.08 -11.83 -9.90
CA VAL A 91 9.60 -12.48 -8.66
C VAL A 91 10.73 -12.64 -7.64
N LEU A 92 11.94 -13.01 -8.10
CA LEU A 92 13.12 -13.16 -7.25
C LEU A 92 13.54 -11.84 -6.58
N ASN A 93 13.18 -10.68 -7.14
CA ASN A 93 13.39 -9.39 -6.49
C ASN A 93 12.57 -9.21 -5.19
N LEU A 94 11.62 -10.11 -4.90
CA LEU A 94 10.95 -10.13 -3.60
C LEU A 94 11.84 -10.71 -2.48
N PHE A 95 12.90 -11.44 -2.82
CA PHE A 95 13.76 -12.18 -1.89
C PHE A 95 15.04 -11.39 -1.54
N CYS A 96 14.91 -10.17 -1.02
CA CYS A 96 16.05 -9.27 -0.75
C CYS A 96 16.74 -9.49 0.60
N GLY A 97 16.05 -10.11 1.55
CA GLY A 97 16.42 -10.22 2.95
C GLY A 97 17.45 -11.29 3.32
N ARG A 98 17.32 -11.84 4.54
CA ARG A 98 18.11 -12.97 5.02
C ARG A 98 17.33 -14.29 4.88
N PRO A 99 18.00 -15.43 4.66
CA PRO A 99 17.33 -16.72 4.72
C PRO A 99 16.88 -17.03 6.15
N GLY A 100 15.77 -17.76 6.29
CA GLY A 100 15.31 -18.30 7.58
C GLY A 100 13.83 -18.16 7.88
N ALA A 101 13.02 -17.65 6.95
CA ALA A 101 11.56 -17.58 7.12
C ALA A 101 10.86 -18.84 6.58
N SER A 102 9.69 -19.15 7.12
CA SER A 102 8.74 -20.06 6.46
C SER A 102 8.12 -19.38 5.24
N VAL A 103 7.56 -20.18 4.33
CA VAL A 103 6.85 -19.66 3.14
C VAL A 103 5.65 -18.80 3.55
N GLU A 104 4.93 -19.18 4.60
CA GLU A 104 3.78 -18.42 5.11
C GLU A 104 4.20 -17.05 5.65
N ALA A 105 5.28 -16.99 6.44
CA ALA A 105 5.81 -15.73 6.96
C ALA A 105 6.29 -14.81 5.83
N PHE A 106 6.97 -15.37 4.82
CA PHE A 106 7.37 -14.64 3.62
C PHE A 106 6.17 -14.12 2.83
N ILE A 107 5.16 -14.96 2.57
CA ILE A 107 3.93 -14.57 1.89
C ILE A 107 3.23 -13.45 2.65
N ALA A 108 3.12 -13.57 3.97
CA ALA A 108 2.53 -12.53 4.80
C ALA A 108 3.29 -11.21 4.63
N GLU A 109 4.62 -11.23 4.73
CA GLU A 109 5.47 -10.03 4.60
C GLU A 109 5.36 -9.36 3.23
N ILE A 110 5.45 -10.11 2.13
CA ILE A 110 5.36 -9.52 0.77
C ILE A 110 3.94 -9.03 0.46
N SER A 111 2.92 -9.60 1.11
CA SER A 111 1.51 -9.28 0.92
C SER A 111 1.01 -8.18 1.87
N VAL A 112 1.81 -7.77 2.86
CA VAL A 112 1.54 -6.55 3.63
C VAL A 112 1.45 -5.44 2.59
N LEU A 113 0.27 -4.82 2.46
CA LEU A 113 0.08 -3.62 1.64
C LEU A 113 1.22 -2.66 1.98
N PRO A 114 1.92 -2.09 1.00
CA PRO A 114 2.94 -1.08 1.28
C PRO A 114 2.34 -0.11 2.29
N GLN A 115 2.89 -0.08 3.52
CA GLN A 115 2.80 1.14 4.30
C GLN A 115 3.50 2.14 3.39
N MET A 116 2.70 2.87 2.60
CA MET A 116 3.20 3.76 1.57
C MET A 116 4.36 4.50 2.19
N ALA A 117 5.58 4.20 1.76
CA ALA A 117 6.76 4.87 2.21
C ALA A 117 6.46 6.33 1.98
N ASN A 118 6.20 7.06 3.07
CA ASN A 118 5.48 8.33 3.10
C ASN A 118 5.99 9.18 1.92
N HIS A 119 5.33 9.16 0.76
CA HIS A 119 5.68 10.08 -0.34
C HIS A 119 5.42 11.54 0.10
N ASN A 120 4.64 11.66 1.18
CA ASN A 120 4.45 12.78 2.07
C ASN A 120 5.73 13.23 2.83
N ALA A 121 6.71 12.36 3.12
CA ALA A 121 7.92 12.73 3.87
C ALA A 121 8.79 13.77 3.14
N LYS A 122 8.76 13.82 1.80
CA LYS A 122 9.41 14.91 1.05
C LYS A 122 8.55 16.18 0.99
N ARG A 123 7.21 16.06 0.94
CA ARG A 123 6.28 17.20 0.81
C ARG A 123 6.03 17.96 2.11
N PHE A 124 6.12 17.28 3.25
CA PHE A 124 5.87 17.88 4.57
C PHE A 124 7.15 18.13 5.37
N LYS A 125 8.33 18.12 4.72
CA LYS A 125 9.60 18.47 5.38
C LYS A 125 9.58 19.84 6.05
N THR A 126 8.77 20.76 5.53
CA THR A 126 8.58 22.12 6.07
C THR A 126 7.34 22.25 6.95
N ALA A 127 6.64 21.15 7.23
CA ALA A 127 5.45 21.20 8.07
C ALA A 127 5.84 21.25 9.55
N ASP A 128 5.17 22.14 10.28
CA ASP A 128 5.29 22.20 11.73
C ASP A 128 4.40 21.13 12.37
N LEU A 129 5.00 20.00 12.71
CA LEU A 129 4.27 18.85 13.26
C LEU A 129 3.72 19.12 14.67
N ALA A 130 4.35 20.00 15.45
CA ALA A 130 3.85 20.38 16.77
C ALA A 130 2.57 21.19 16.62
N LEU A 131 2.56 22.16 15.70
CA LEU A 131 1.38 22.95 15.38
C LEU A 131 0.25 22.11 14.77
N VAL A 132 0.58 21.13 13.91
CA VAL A 132 -0.42 20.18 13.39
C VAL A 132 -1.12 19.46 14.53
N LYS A 133 -0.36 18.88 15.46
CA LYS A 133 -0.92 18.12 16.58
C LYS A 133 -1.80 18.99 17.47
N ASP A 134 -1.34 20.20 17.80
CA ASP A 134 -2.07 21.14 18.63
C ASP A 134 -3.41 21.53 18.00
N ILE A 135 -3.39 22.01 16.76
CA ILE A 135 -4.61 22.46 16.07
C ILE A 135 -5.57 21.30 15.80
N THR A 136 -5.07 20.14 15.37
CA THR A 136 -5.93 18.97 15.17
C THR A 136 -6.57 18.50 16.48
N SER A 137 -5.87 18.60 17.61
CA SER A 137 -6.45 18.27 18.92
C SER A 137 -7.51 19.27 19.35
N GLN A 138 -7.31 20.56 19.09
CA GLN A 138 -8.34 21.59 19.33
C GLN A 138 -9.57 21.37 18.46
N LEU A 139 -9.40 21.08 17.17
CA LEU A 139 -10.49 20.78 16.24
C LEU A 139 -11.24 19.49 16.59
N ALA A 140 -10.57 18.50 17.17
CA ALA A 140 -11.17 17.25 17.63
C ALA A 140 -11.69 17.32 19.08
N GLY A 141 -11.60 18.48 19.73
CA GLY A 141 -12.00 18.66 21.11
C GLY A 141 -13.49 18.38 21.32
N PRO A 142 -13.88 17.60 22.35
CA PRO A 142 -15.28 17.25 22.60
C PRO A 142 -16.17 18.45 22.98
N SER A 143 -15.56 19.56 23.40
CA SER A 143 -16.23 20.81 23.76
C SER A 143 -16.14 21.89 22.68
N LEU A 144 -15.81 21.53 21.44
CA LEU A 144 -15.67 22.51 20.37
C LEU A 144 -17.05 22.96 19.87
N ASP A 145 -17.43 24.18 20.24
CA ASP A 145 -18.63 24.84 19.73
C ASP A 145 -18.36 25.64 18.44
N ILE A 146 -19.42 26.21 17.86
CA ILE A 146 -19.35 26.96 16.60
C ILE A 146 -18.45 28.19 16.73
N GLU A 147 -18.52 28.91 17.84
CA GLU A 147 -17.74 30.13 18.05
C GLU A 147 -16.25 29.82 18.17
N ALA A 148 -15.88 28.81 18.96
CA ALA A 148 -14.52 28.33 19.08
C ALA A 148 -13.97 27.80 17.75
N PHE A 149 -14.79 27.10 16.97
CA PHE A 149 -14.42 26.64 15.63
C PHE A 149 -14.13 27.82 14.69
N GLU A 150 -15.00 28.84 14.65
CA GLU A 150 -14.81 30.02 13.79
C GLU A 150 -13.54 30.80 14.19
N VAL A 151 -13.21 30.87 15.48
CA VAL A 151 -11.94 31.47 15.95
C VAL A 151 -10.73 30.69 15.42
N ILE A 152 -10.75 29.35 15.54
CA ILE A 152 -9.66 28.50 15.01
C ILE A 152 -9.55 28.67 13.49
N LEU A 153 -10.68 28.69 12.77
CA LEU A 153 -10.70 28.84 11.32
C LEU A 153 -10.21 30.23 10.88
N ALA A 154 -10.56 31.29 11.60
CA ALA A 154 -10.08 32.65 11.36
C ALA A 154 -8.57 32.77 11.59
N ASN A 155 -8.05 32.16 12.67
CA ASN A 155 -6.62 32.07 12.95
C ASN A 155 -5.88 31.29 11.84
N LEU A 156 -6.46 30.16 11.42
CA LEU A 156 -5.94 29.39 10.30
C LEU A 156 -5.92 30.22 9.03
N ARG A 157 -6.98 30.96 8.68
CA ARG A 157 -7.09 31.80 7.48
C ARG A 157 -6.07 32.94 7.45
N SER A 158 -5.94 33.67 8.56
CA SER A 158 -5.12 34.89 8.69
C SER A 158 -3.62 34.61 8.86
N SER A 159 -3.24 33.45 9.39
CA SER A 159 -1.84 33.14 9.64
C SER A 159 -1.06 32.84 8.35
N LYS A 160 -0.13 33.75 8.02
CA LYS A 160 0.86 33.57 6.93
C LYS A 160 1.98 32.59 7.28
N LEU A 161 2.16 32.28 8.58
CA LEU A 161 3.19 31.37 9.08
C LEU A 161 2.83 29.90 8.82
N ILE A 162 1.54 29.59 8.66
CA ILE A 162 1.07 28.23 8.38
C ILE A 162 1.21 27.95 6.88
N GLY A 163 2.31 27.30 6.51
CA GLY A 163 2.53 26.82 5.14
C GLY A 163 1.44 25.85 4.68
N GLY A 164 1.25 25.73 3.36
CA GLY A 164 0.25 24.82 2.78
C GLY A 164 0.47 23.35 3.15
N ALA A 165 1.72 22.96 3.40
CA ALA A 165 2.11 21.64 3.89
C ALA A 165 1.53 21.36 5.29
N THR A 166 1.74 22.26 6.25
CA THR A 166 1.17 22.20 7.62
C THR A 166 -0.36 22.15 7.57
N LEU A 167 -0.98 23.02 6.76
CA LEU A 167 -2.44 23.09 6.67
C LEU A 167 -3.07 21.83 6.07
N THR A 168 -2.41 21.24 5.07
CA THR A 168 -2.84 19.95 4.49
C THR A 168 -2.81 18.84 5.53
N LEU A 169 -1.79 18.82 6.41
CA LEU A 169 -1.72 17.85 7.50
C LEU A 169 -2.80 18.08 8.55
N ILE A 170 -3.09 19.33 8.91
CA ILE A 170 -4.19 19.67 9.83
C ILE A 170 -5.52 19.16 9.27
N ALA A 171 -5.80 19.44 7.98
CA ALA A 171 -7.03 18.98 7.32
C ALA A 171 -7.11 17.45 7.28
N ASN A 172 -6.03 16.78 6.87
CA ASN A 172 -5.99 15.32 6.81
C ASN A 172 -6.16 14.67 8.19
N GLY A 173 -5.54 15.26 9.23
CA GLY A 173 -5.67 14.79 10.61
C GLY A 173 -7.09 14.97 11.16
N TYR A 174 -7.72 16.10 10.90
CA TYR A 174 -9.07 16.39 11.38
C TYR A 174 -10.17 15.61 10.63
N LEU A 175 -10.03 15.45 9.31
CA LEU A 175 -11.00 14.73 8.47
C LEU A 175 -10.72 13.22 8.37
N GLU A 176 -9.69 12.73 9.07
CA GLU A 176 -9.24 11.32 9.04
C GLU A 176 -9.01 10.79 7.61
N ASN A 177 -8.43 11.61 6.73
CA ASN A 177 -8.19 11.24 5.33
C ASN A 177 -6.75 11.54 4.88
N ARG A 178 -6.45 11.25 3.61
CA ARG A 178 -5.11 11.42 3.01
C ARG A 178 -5.15 12.21 1.71
N ARG A 179 -6.01 13.22 1.62
CA ARG A 179 -6.18 14.02 0.40
C ARG A 179 -5.00 14.97 0.20
N VAL A 180 -4.77 15.31 -1.06
CA VAL A 180 -3.86 16.37 -1.47
C VAL A 180 -4.70 17.57 -1.85
N TYR A 181 -4.50 18.69 -1.17
CA TYR A 181 -5.18 19.94 -1.50
C TYR A 181 -4.33 20.75 -2.48
N ARG A 182 -4.99 21.34 -3.48
CA ARG A 182 -4.33 22.13 -4.53
C ARG A 182 -3.72 23.42 -3.96
N ASP A 183 -4.41 24.04 -3.02
CA ASP A 183 -4.03 25.29 -2.37
C ASP A 183 -4.54 25.35 -0.92
N ARG A 184 -4.15 26.40 -0.19
CA ARG A 184 -4.60 26.63 1.20
C ARG A 184 -6.12 26.75 1.30
N ARG A 185 -6.76 27.39 0.31
CA ARG A 185 -8.20 27.66 0.32
C ARG A 185 -8.99 26.36 0.30
N ALA A 186 -8.61 25.43 -0.57
CA ALA A 186 -9.24 24.11 -0.67
C ALA A 186 -9.11 23.28 0.62
N ALA A 187 -7.99 23.40 1.34
CA ALA A 187 -7.83 22.75 2.64
C ALA A 187 -8.75 23.35 3.72
N LEU A 188 -8.86 24.69 3.77
CA LEU A 188 -9.74 25.39 4.72
C LEU A 188 -11.22 25.09 4.45
N GLU A 189 -11.63 25.14 3.18
CA GLU A 189 -13.00 24.83 2.77
C GLU A 189 -13.38 23.39 3.15
N ALA A 190 -12.43 22.45 3.07
CA ALA A 190 -12.67 21.08 3.50
C ALA A 190 -12.84 20.95 5.02
N ILE A 191 -12.03 21.66 5.81
CA ILE A 191 -12.16 21.71 7.28
C ILE A 191 -13.53 22.29 7.66
N GLU A 192 -13.90 23.43 7.08
CA GLU A 192 -15.18 24.09 7.31
C GLU A 192 -16.38 23.23 6.92
N LYS A 193 -16.34 22.63 5.72
CA LYS A 193 -17.42 21.75 5.26
C LYS A 193 -17.59 20.53 6.16
N HIS A 194 -16.49 19.95 6.65
CA HIS A 194 -16.55 18.80 7.54
C HIS A 194 -17.20 19.16 8.88
N PHE A 195 -16.79 20.27 9.50
CA PHE A 195 -17.37 20.73 10.76
C PHE A 195 -18.88 20.98 10.63
N ARG A 196 -19.31 21.74 9.61
CA ARG A 196 -20.74 22.01 9.37
C ARG A 196 -21.54 20.74 9.12
N SER A 197 -20.99 19.78 8.36
CA SER A 197 -21.64 18.49 8.11
C SER A 197 -21.81 17.67 9.39
N LYS A 198 -20.82 17.68 10.29
CA LYS A 198 -20.91 17.00 11.59
C LYS A 198 -21.94 17.67 12.50
N ALA A 199 -21.93 19.00 12.56
CA ALA A 199 -22.89 19.78 13.34
C ALA A 199 -24.35 19.54 12.91
N SER A 200 -24.61 19.44 11.60
CA SER A 200 -25.96 19.11 11.10
C SER A 200 -26.41 17.69 11.46
N GLN A 201 -25.50 16.72 11.52
CA GLN A 201 -25.82 15.34 11.90
C GLN A 201 -26.08 15.16 13.40
N SER A 202 -25.39 15.93 14.25
CA SER A 202 -25.63 15.93 15.70
C SER A 202 -26.97 16.58 16.08
N VAL A 203 -27.46 17.54 15.30
CA VAL A 203 -28.78 18.16 15.54
C VAL A 203 -29.92 17.19 15.19
N GLN A 204 -29.80 16.45 14.08
CA GLN A 204 -30.82 15.46 13.67
C GLN A 204 -30.93 14.26 14.61
N THR A 205 -29.87 13.89 15.33
CA THR A 205 -29.91 12.76 16.28
C THR A 205 -30.60 13.10 17.60
N CYS A 206 -30.66 14.39 17.98
CA CYS A 206 -31.41 14.84 19.15
C CYS A 206 -32.93 14.93 18.89
N GLU A 207 -33.36 15.22 17.66
CA GLU A 207 -34.80 15.31 17.33
C GLU A 207 -35.51 13.96 17.21
N VAL A 208 -34.77 12.84 17.08
CA VAL A 208 -35.36 11.49 16.95
C VAL A 208 -35.53 10.78 18.30
N MET A 209 -35.07 11.40 19.40
CA MET A 209 -35.28 10.90 20.77
C MET A 209 -36.16 11.82 21.64
N GLY A 210 -36.85 12.78 21.02
CA GLY A 210 -37.86 13.65 21.66
C GLY A 210 -39.28 13.13 21.48
#